data_AF-A0A920N5W0-F1
#
_entry.id   AF-A0A920N5W0-F1
#
_cell.length_a   1.000
_cell.length_b   1.000
_cell.length_c   1.000
_cell.angle_alpha   90.00
_cell.angle_beta   90.00
_cell.angle_gamma   90.00
#
_symmetry.space_group_name_H-M   'P 1'
#
loop_
_entity.id
_entity.type
_entity.pdbx_description
1 polymer ?
#
loop_
_entity_poly.entity_id
_entity_poly.type
_entity_poly.pdbx_seq_one_letter_code
_entity_poly.pdbx_strand_id
1 'polypeptide(L)'
;MAPMRLRLVSLLVLWLVIPTTAMAQGPQAAVPSREQGFLDALRQRGYFEYAQLYLDGLEKRPGVAAEIKAVIPYERAITYLEAGRRAASPTEKTPLYDRAVGFLDQFVKAQPNHPLAADANSQRGRILLGKARVEIWQSQSPSNTGKRTTFQDAARTQVVAARKIFQVAHDQYQKAWKTFPTFIDKVKQSDLFLKRKRAESLYMRAQYDLALCTYEEAQTHDRGSEPYVKLATAGVGRVRSDSHSIPQPGAGALCPHVAGQVL
;
A
#
# COMPACT_ATOMS: atom_id res chain seq x y z
N MET A 1 -5.47 11.06 93.75
CA MET A 1 -5.39 9.59 93.83
C MET A 1 -6.03 9.00 92.57
N ALA A 2 -5.22 8.43 91.69
CA ALA A 2 -5.62 7.52 90.59
C ALA A 2 -5.63 6.07 91.15
N PRO A 3 -6.10 4.99 90.47
CA PRO A 3 -5.91 4.75 89.03
C PRO A 3 -7.03 4.01 88.23
N MET A 4 -7.07 4.33 86.93
CA MET A 4 -6.98 3.43 85.76
C MET A 4 -7.70 2.07 85.79
N ARG A 5 -8.68 1.88 84.88
CA ARG A 5 -8.90 0.60 84.20
C ARG A 5 -9.15 0.76 82.71
N LEU A 6 -8.26 0.08 81.99
CA LEU A 6 -8.09 -0.15 80.57
C LEU A 6 -9.21 -1.03 79.99
N ARG A 7 -9.83 -0.65 78.86
CA ARG A 7 -10.33 -1.62 77.87
C ARG A 7 -10.18 -1.06 76.45
N LEU A 8 -9.25 -1.65 75.71
CA LEU A 8 -9.15 -1.61 74.26
C LEU A 8 -10.40 -2.24 73.64
N VAL A 9 -11.01 -1.57 72.66
CA VAL A 9 -11.62 -2.24 71.50
C VAL A 9 -11.40 -1.35 70.28
N SER A 10 -10.44 -1.77 69.44
CA SER A 10 -10.21 -1.24 68.11
C SER A 10 -11.37 -1.64 67.19
N LEU A 11 -11.95 -0.68 66.47
CA LEU A 11 -12.86 -0.96 65.36
C LEU A 11 -12.36 -0.23 64.11
N LEU A 12 -11.94 -1.06 63.14
CA LEU A 12 -11.36 -0.72 61.86
C LEU A 12 -12.22 0.27 61.08
N VAL A 13 -11.58 1.35 60.64
CA VAL A 13 -12.06 2.22 59.56
C VAL A 13 -11.73 1.50 58.23
N LEU A 14 -12.74 0.93 57.58
CA LEU A 14 -12.62 0.33 56.24
C LEU A 14 -12.73 1.45 55.19
N TRP A 15 -11.59 1.97 54.73
CA TRP A 15 -11.51 2.83 53.55
C TRP A 15 -11.83 2.01 52.30
N LEU A 16 -13.02 2.20 51.74
CA LEU A 16 -13.40 1.66 50.44
C LEU A 16 -12.76 2.51 49.34
N VAL A 17 -11.51 2.22 49.01
CA VAL A 17 -10.87 2.75 47.80
C VAL A 17 -11.53 2.07 46.62
N ILE A 18 -12.42 2.76 45.93
CA ILE A 18 -12.97 2.34 44.64
C ILE A 18 -11.83 2.49 43.63
N PRO A 19 -11.22 1.42 43.09
CA PRO A 19 -10.28 1.58 42.01
C PRO A 19 -11.11 2.00 40.79
N THR A 20 -10.95 3.24 40.34
CA THR A 20 -11.35 3.69 39.02
C THR A 20 -10.69 2.76 38.00
N THR A 21 -11.44 1.78 37.51
CA THR A 21 -11.05 0.99 36.35
C THR A 21 -11.00 1.94 35.17
N ALA A 22 -9.80 2.42 34.84
CA ALA A 22 -9.52 3.05 33.58
C ALA A 22 -9.89 2.04 32.49
N MET A 23 -11.05 2.27 31.86
CA MET A 23 -11.44 1.60 30.63
C MET A 23 -10.29 1.83 29.64
N ALA A 24 -9.49 0.79 29.42
CA ALA A 24 -8.49 0.78 28.37
C ALA A 24 -9.22 1.05 27.06
N GLN A 25 -9.03 2.25 26.52
CA GLN A 25 -9.44 2.56 25.16
C GLN A 25 -8.64 1.62 24.26
N GLY A 26 -9.29 0.53 23.83
CA GLY A 26 -8.76 -0.36 22.82
C GLY A 26 -8.37 0.46 21.58
N PRO A 27 -7.38 0.02 20.79
CA PRO A 27 -6.91 0.77 19.65
C PRO A 27 -8.09 1.07 18.71
N GLN A 28 -8.52 2.34 18.68
CA GLN A 28 -9.46 2.81 17.67
C GLN A 28 -8.76 2.61 16.33
N ALA A 29 -9.36 1.76 15.48
CA ALA A 29 -9.08 1.83 14.06
C ALA A 29 -9.20 3.31 13.66
N ALA A 30 -8.15 3.88 13.07
CA ALA A 30 -8.10 5.29 12.75
C ALA A 30 -9.36 5.65 11.94
N VAL A 31 -10.31 6.35 12.57
CA VAL A 31 -11.51 6.84 11.90
C VAL A 31 -10.99 7.80 10.83
N PRO A 32 -11.33 7.58 9.54
CA PRO A 32 -10.89 8.49 8.48
C PRO A 32 -11.29 9.92 8.87
N SER A 33 -10.41 10.87 8.61
CA SER A 33 -10.72 12.27 8.93
C SER A 33 -12.03 12.66 8.24
N ARG A 34 -12.74 13.68 8.77
CA ARG A 34 -13.98 14.15 8.15
C ARG A 34 -13.76 14.49 6.66
N GLU A 35 -12.60 15.04 6.35
CA GLU A 35 -12.18 15.41 5.00
C GLU A 35 -12.00 14.19 4.11
N GLN A 36 -11.28 13.17 4.60
CA GLN A 36 -11.07 11.91 3.87
C GLN A 36 -12.39 11.18 3.63
N GLY A 37 -13.23 11.05 4.67
CA GLY A 37 -14.52 10.37 4.55
C GLY A 37 -15.45 11.04 3.55
N PHE A 38 -15.48 12.38 3.50
CA PHE A 38 -16.28 13.11 2.50
C PHE A 38 -15.73 12.94 1.08
N LEU A 39 -14.40 13.02 0.92
CA LEU A 39 -13.75 12.83 -0.37
C LEU A 39 -13.99 11.42 -0.93
N ASP A 40 -13.88 10.39 -0.11
CA ASP A 40 -14.15 9.01 -0.49
C ASP A 40 -15.61 8.82 -0.89
N ALA A 41 -16.54 9.47 -0.18
CA ALA A 41 -17.96 9.43 -0.51
C ALA A 41 -18.29 10.06 -1.89
N LEU A 42 -17.56 11.10 -2.30
CA LEU A 42 -17.69 11.69 -3.64
C LEU A 42 -17.16 10.73 -4.72
N ARG A 43 -15.97 10.18 -4.50
CA ARG A 43 -15.31 9.22 -5.39
C ARG A 43 -16.15 7.96 -5.63
N GLN A 44 -16.66 7.36 -4.56
CA GLN A 44 -17.49 6.16 -4.65
C GLN A 44 -18.72 6.37 -5.55
N ARG A 45 -19.35 7.55 -5.46
CA ARG A 45 -20.49 7.95 -6.29
C ARG A 45 -20.12 8.38 -7.72
N GLY A 46 -18.83 8.44 -8.05
CA GLY A 46 -18.34 8.88 -9.36
C GLY A 46 -18.35 10.39 -9.55
N TYR A 47 -18.49 11.16 -8.47
CA TYR A 47 -18.45 12.62 -8.49
C TYR A 47 -17.01 13.15 -8.49
N PHE A 48 -16.24 12.74 -9.51
CA PHE A 48 -14.81 13.02 -9.58
C PHE A 48 -14.49 14.51 -9.72
N GLU A 49 -15.26 15.25 -10.52
CA GLU A 49 -15.09 16.70 -10.66
C GLU A 49 -15.37 17.43 -9.35
N TYR A 50 -16.43 17.05 -8.64
CA TYR A 50 -16.72 17.61 -7.31
C TYR A 50 -15.65 17.23 -6.28
N ALA A 51 -15.06 16.04 -6.38
CA ALA A 51 -13.93 15.65 -5.55
C ALA A 51 -12.69 16.53 -5.81
N GLN A 52 -12.43 16.91 -7.07
CA GLN A 52 -11.35 17.87 -7.40
C GLN A 52 -11.65 19.26 -6.81
N LEU A 53 -12.88 19.77 -6.99
CA LEU A 53 -13.29 21.07 -6.43
C LEU A 53 -13.23 21.09 -4.89
N TYR A 54 -13.58 19.98 -4.26
CA TYR A 54 -13.45 19.83 -2.81
C TYR A 54 -11.99 19.94 -2.36
N LEU A 55 -11.07 19.27 -3.07
CA LEU A 55 -9.63 19.36 -2.82
C LEU A 55 -9.08 20.77 -3.06
N ASP A 56 -9.53 21.48 -4.10
CA ASP A 56 -9.19 22.89 -4.33
C ASP A 56 -9.60 23.77 -3.14
N GLY A 57 -10.81 23.53 -2.61
CA GLY A 57 -11.34 24.24 -1.45
C GLY A 57 -10.53 23.97 -0.19
N LEU A 58 -10.14 22.71 0.05
CA LEU A 58 -9.31 22.33 1.20
C LEU A 58 -7.92 22.97 1.16
N GLU A 59 -7.30 23.01 -0.01
CA GLU A 59 -5.97 23.60 -0.21
C GLU A 59 -5.94 25.08 0.18
N LYS A 60 -6.97 25.82 -0.26
CA LYS A 60 -7.10 27.27 -0.06
C LYS A 60 -7.65 27.65 1.31
N ARG A 61 -8.30 26.73 2.02
CA ARG A 61 -8.97 27.03 3.29
C ARG A 61 -7.94 27.34 4.41
N PRO A 62 -8.07 28.47 5.12
CA PRO A 62 -7.28 28.72 6.32
C PRO A 62 -7.73 27.78 7.46
N GLY A 63 -6.79 27.31 8.27
CA GLY A 63 -7.09 26.42 9.40
C GLY A 63 -7.16 24.93 9.09
N VAL A 64 -7.00 24.51 7.82
CA VAL A 64 -6.77 23.10 7.49
C VAL A 64 -5.33 22.73 7.86
N ALA A 65 -5.18 21.62 8.59
CA ALA A 65 -3.89 21.12 9.06
C ALA A 65 -2.90 20.91 7.89
N ALA A 66 -1.62 21.19 8.13
CA ALA A 66 -0.57 21.11 7.12
C ALA A 66 -0.43 19.70 6.54
N GLU A 67 -0.64 18.69 7.38
CA GLU A 67 -0.58 17.27 7.07
C GLU A 67 -1.68 16.89 6.06
N ILE A 68 -2.88 17.45 6.21
CA ILE A 68 -3.99 17.27 5.25
C ILE A 68 -3.64 17.94 3.93
N LYS A 69 -3.10 19.17 3.97
CA LYS A 69 -2.69 19.88 2.75
C LYS A 69 -1.59 19.14 2.01
N ALA A 70 -0.66 18.53 2.73
CA ALA A 70 0.48 17.86 2.15
C ALA A 70 0.12 16.58 1.39
N VAL A 71 -1.04 15.96 1.68
CA VAL A 71 -1.54 14.79 0.94
C VAL A 71 -2.48 15.15 -0.22
N ILE A 72 -2.86 16.43 -0.39
CA ILE A 72 -3.76 16.86 -1.47
C ILE A 72 -3.29 16.41 -2.87
N PRO A 73 -2.00 16.54 -3.26
CA PRO A 73 -1.56 16.06 -4.56
C PRO A 73 -1.78 14.54 -4.73
N TYR A 74 -1.49 13.74 -3.70
CA TYR A 74 -1.78 12.30 -3.73
C TYR A 74 -3.28 12.05 -3.93
N GLU A 75 -4.13 12.73 -3.16
CA GLU A 75 -5.58 12.57 -3.25
C GLU A 75 -6.14 13.00 -4.62
N ARG A 76 -5.64 14.10 -5.21
CA ARG A 76 -6.01 14.49 -6.58
C ARG A 76 -5.70 13.39 -7.56
N ALA A 77 -4.52 12.78 -7.44
CA ALA A 77 -4.13 11.67 -8.32
C ALA A 77 -5.01 10.45 -8.16
N ILE A 78 -5.35 10.04 -6.93
CA ILE A 78 -6.26 8.91 -6.69
C ILE A 78 -7.62 9.18 -7.33
N THR A 79 -8.16 10.40 -7.19
CA THR A 79 -9.41 10.79 -7.85
C THR A 79 -9.33 10.66 -9.37
N TYR A 80 -8.24 11.11 -10.01
CA TYR A 80 -8.05 10.95 -11.45
C TYR A 80 -7.85 9.50 -11.87
N LEU A 81 -7.16 8.68 -11.08
CA LEU A 81 -7.02 7.24 -11.33
C LEU A 81 -8.37 6.53 -11.34
N GLU A 82 -9.23 6.84 -10.38
CA GLU A 82 -10.56 6.27 -10.31
C GLU A 82 -11.47 6.75 -11.43
N ALA A 83 -11.40 8.04 -11.78
CA ALA A 83 -12.06 8.56 -12.97
C ALA A 83 -11.61 7.81 -14.23
N GLY A 84 -10.30 7.61 -14.41
CA GLY A 84 -9.73 6.87 -15.54
C GLY A 84 -10.18 5.41 -15.60
N ARG A 85 -10.40 4.76 -14.44
CA ARG A 85 -10.96 3.40 -14.41
C ARG A 85 -12.41 3.34 -14.90
N ARG A 86 -13.18 4.42 -14.68
CA ARG A 86 -14.61 4.51 -15.06
C ARG A 86 -14.86 5.13 -16.45
N ALA A 87 -13.87 5.81 -17.02
CA ALA A 87 -13.98 6.40 -18.35
C ALA A 87 -14.26 5.35 -19.44
N ALA A 88 -15.03 5.73 -20.46
CA ALA A 88 -15.56 4.80 -21.46
C ALA A 88 -14.53 4.47 -22.54
N SER A 89 -13.71 5.45 -22.92
CA SER A 89 -12.84 5.38 -24.10
C SER A 89 -11.36 5.58 -23.74
N PRO A 90 -10.40 5.01 -24.51
CA PRO A 90 -8.99 5.30 -24.34
C PRO A 90 -8.65 6.81 -24.42
N THR A 91 -9.39 7.56 -25.25
CA THR A 91 -9.28 9.01 -25.41
C THR A 91 -9.64 9.78 -24.15
N GLU A 92 -10.61 9.30 -23.36
CA GLU A 92 -10.92 9.86 -22.04
C GLU A 92 -9.93 9.40 -20.96
N LYS A 93 -9.51 8.12 -21.00
CA LYS A 93 -8.62 7.52 -19.99
C LYS A 93 -7.25 8.18 -19.95
N THR A 94 -6.67 8.44 -21.12
CA THR A 94 -5.29 8.93 -21.27
C THR A 94 -5.03 10.23 -20.49
N PRO A 95 -5.78 11.33 -20.72
CA PRO A 95 -5.54 12.58 -20.00
C PRO A 95 -5.77 12.44 -18.48
N LEU A 96 -6.67 11.55 -18.04
CA LEU A 96 -6.90 11.29 -16.62
C LEU A 96 -5.67 10.62 -15.98
N TYR A 97 -5.10 9.60 -16.62
CA TYR A 97 -3.88 8.97 -16.14
C TYR A 97 -2.66 9.88 -16.21
N ASP A 98 -2.56 10.76 -17.20
CA ASP A 98 -1.48 11.75 -17.29
C ASP A 98 -1.54 12.75 -16.13
N ARG A 99 -2.74 13.27 -15.81
CA ARG A 99 -2.95 14.13 -14.64
C ARG A 99 -2.62 13.39 -13.35
N ALA A 100 -3.04 12.13 -13.22
CA ALA A 100 -2.70 11.32 -12.06
C ALA A 100 -1.17 11.19 -11.88
N VAL A 101 -0.42 10.86 -12.95
CA VAL A 101 1.04 10.78 -12.89
C VAL A 101 1.67 12.10 -12.45
N GLY A 102 1.19 13.23 -13.00
CA GLY A 102 1.70 14.56 -12.63
C GLY A 102 1.54 14.85 -11.14
N PHE A 103 0.36 14.59 -10.59
CA PHE A 103 0.09 14.81 -9.16
C PHE A 103 0.81 13.82 -8.25
N LEU A 104 0.98 12.56 -8.66
CA LEU A 104 1.79 11.59 -7.90
C LEU A 104 3.27 11.98 -7.90
N ASP A 105 3.79 12.47 -9.03
CA ASP A 105 5.16 12.96 -9.14
C ASP A 105 5.38 14.19 -8.25
N GLN A 106 4.45 15.14 -8.26
CA GLN A 106 4.45 16.29 -7.34
C GLN A 106 4.48 15.81 -5.88
N PHE A 107 3.64 14.85 -5.53
CA PHE A 107 3.58 14.31 -4.18
C PHE A 107 4.90 13.68 -3.73
N VAL A 108 5.48 12.76 -4.50
CA VAL A 108 6.70 12.06 -4.08
C VAL A 108 7.94 12.96 -4.08
N LYS A 109 7.95 14.05 -4.87
CA LYS A 109 8.99 15.08 -4.82
C LYS A 109 8.88 15.95 -3.59
N ALA A 110 7.67 16.37 -3.23
CA ALA A 110 7.43 17.20 -2.06
C ALA A 110 7.55 16.40 -0.75
N GLN A 111 7.12 15.15 -0.77
CA GLN A 111 6.93 14.31 0.41
C GLN A 111 7.58 12.92 0.25
N PRO A 112 8.90 12.82 -0.02
CA PRO A 112 9.57 11.56 -0.35
C PRO A 112 9.56 10.52 0.77
N ASN A 113 9.42 10.97 2.02
CA ASN A 113 9.42 10.12 3.22
C ASN A 113 8.02 9.90 3.81
N HIS A 114 6.96 10.38 3.15
CA HIS A 114 5.60 10.21 3.65
C HIS A 114 5.16 8.74 3.57
N PRO A 115 4.31 8.23 4.50
CA PRO A 115 3.82 6.85 4.46
C PRO A 115 3.14 6.43 3.14
N LEU A 116 2.59 7.38 2.39
CA LEU A 116 1.95 7.16 1.09
C LEU A 116 2.92 7.24 -0.11
N ALA A 117 4.19 7.61 0.09
CA ALA A 117 5.14 7.82 -1.02
C ALA A 117 5.40 6.52 -1.81
N ALA A 118 5.47 5.38 -1.11
CA ALA A 118 5.62 4.07 -1.73
C ALA A 118 4.40 3.68 -2.57
N ASP A 119 3.18 3.99 -2.10
CA ASP A 119 1.97 3.76 -2.89
C ASP A 119 1.95 4.67 -4.12
N ALA A 120 2.27 5.95 -3.94
CA ALA A 120 2.32 6.90 -5.04
C ALA A 120 3.30 6.47 -6.15
N ASN A 121 4.50 6.02 -5.78
CA ASN A 121 5.45 5.44 -6.72
C ASN A 121 4.88 4.17 -7.38
N SER A 122 4.26 3.28 -6.62
CA SER A 122 3.63 2.08 -7.19
C SER A 122 2.55 2.41 -8.21
N GLN A 123 1.69 3.40 -7.95
CA GLN A 123 0.67 3.85 -8.89
C GLN A 123 1.28 4.43 -10.16
N ARG A 124 2.33 5.27 -10.04
CA ARG A 124 3.07 5.80 -11.20
C ARG A 124 3.65 4.68 -12.07
N GLY A 125 4.32 3.71 -11.44
CA GLY A 125 4.87 2.54 -12.14
C GLY A 125 3.79 1.74 -12.87
N ARG A 126 2.63 1.52 -12.25
CA ARG A 126 1.51 0.78 -12.86
C ARG A 126 0.92 1.51 -14.07
N ILE A 127 0.83 2.83 -14.04
CA ILE A 127 0.37 3.62 -15.18
C ILE A 127 1.35 3.47 -16.35
N LEU A 128 2.66 3.56 -16.09
CA LEU A 128 3.69 3.38 -17.12
C LEU A 128 3.68 1.95 -17.71
N LEU A 129 3.51 0.91 -16.88
CA LEU A 129 3.31 -0.46 -17.39
C LEU A 129 2.03 -0.59 -18.20
N GLY A 130 0.94 0.08 -17.81
CA GLY A 130 -0.28 0.15 -18.60
C GLY A 130 -0.03 0.74 -19.98
N LYS A 131 0.72 1.85 -20.07
CA LYS A 131 1.14 2.45 -21.35
C LYS A 131 2.00 1.49 -22.16
N ALA A 132 2.99 0.86 -21.53
CA ALA A 132 3.86 -0.12 -22.19
C ALA A 132 3.07 -1.27 -22.84
N ARG A 133 2.04 -1.79 -22.15
CA ARG A 133 1.17 -2.85 -22.70
C ARG A 133 0.40 -2.41 -23.93
N VAL A 134 -0.08 -1.17 -23.96
CA VAL A 134 -0.72 -0.62 -25.16
C VAL A 134 0.27 -0.62 -26.31
N GLU A 135 1.49 -0.16 -26.11
CA GLU A 135 2.52 -0.16 -27.15
C GLU A 135 2.92 -1.59 -27.60
N ILE A 136 3.05 -2.53 -26.66
CA ILE A 136 3.27 -3.95 -26.97
C ILE A 136 2.16 -4.48 -27.86
N TRP A 137 0.89 -4.21 -27.52
CA TRP A 137 -0.24 -4.62 -28.32
C TRP A 137 -0.23 -3.96 -29.72
N GLN A 138 0.09 -2.67 -29.80
CA GLN A 138 0.23 -1.98 -31.09
C GLN A 138 1.34 -2.58 -31.95
N SER A 139 2.46 -3.01 -31.35
CA SER A 139 3.58 -3.65 -32.07
C SER A 139 3.21 -5.03 -32.65
N GLN A 140 2.23 -5.71 -32.04
CA GLN A 140 1.75 -7.02 -32.44
C GLN A 140 0.59 -6.95 -33.46
N SER A 141 0.05 -5.75 -33.69
CA SER A 141 -1.06 -5.55 -34.63
C SER A 141 -0.58 -5.67 -36.08
N PRO A 142 -1.26 -6.48 -36.92
CA PRO A 142 -0.93 -6.60 -38.35
C PRO A 142 -0.95 -5.24 -39.08
N SER A 143 -1.87 -4.35 -38.70
CA SER A 143 -2.01 -3.00 -39.25
C SER A 143 -0.80 -2.10 -38.99
N ASN A 144 0.07 -2.47 -38.05
CA ASN A 144 1.21 -1.67 -37.60
C ASN A 144 2.56 -2.31 -37.92
N THR A 145 2.62 -3.30 -38.81
CA THR A 145 3.86 -4.02 -39.13
C THR A 145 5.01 -3.06 -39.48
N GLY A 146 4.75 -2.00 -40.24
CA GLY A 146 5.76 -0.98 -40.60
C GLY A 146 6.22 -0.06 -39.46
N LYS A 147 5.52 -0.05 -38.32
CA LYS A 147 5.85 0.73 -37.10
C LYS A 147 6.19 -0.16 -35.91
N ARG A 148 6.32 -1.47 -36.11
CA ARG A 148 6.51 -2.46 -35.05
C ARG A 148 7.67 -2.10 -34.11
N THR A 149 8.84 -1.81 -34.67
CA THR A 149 10.04 -1.47 -33.89
C THR A 149 9.82 -0.20 -33.06
N THR A 150 9.17 0.82 -33.61
CA THR A 150 8.83 2.06 -32.89
C THR A 150 7.98 1.76 -31.65
N PHE A 151 6.96 0.91 -31.80
CA PHE A 151 6.11 0.50 -30.68
C PHE A 151 6.85 -0.37 -29.65
N GLN A 152 7.71 -1.28 -30.10
CA GLN A 152 8.56 -2.08 -29.19
C GLN A 152 9.51 -1.20 -28.36
N ASP A 153 10.14 -0.20 -28.99
CA ASP A 153 11.07 0.72 -28.31
C ASP A 153 10.35 1.67 -27.35
N ALA A 154 9.16 2.16 -27.74
CA ALA A 154 8.30 2.94 -26.88
C ALA A 154 7.89 2.13 -25.64
N ALA A 155 7.43 0.89 -25.84
CA ALA A 155 7.11 -0.02 -24.74
C ALA A 155 8.30 -0.23 -23.80
N ARG A 156 9.49 -0.52 -24.35
CA ARG A 156 10.69 -0.80 -23.56
C ARG A 156 11.09 0.40 -22.72
N THR A 157 11.03 1.60 -23.28
CA THR A 157 11.26 2.85 -22.56
C THR A 157 10.32 2.98 -21.35
N GLN A 158 9.02 2.72 -21.53
CA GLN A 158 8.03 2.77 -20.47
C GLN A 158 8.27 1.71 -19.38
N VAL A 159 8.61 0.47 -19.77
CA VAL A 159 8.90 -0.62 -18.82
C VAL A 159 10.15 -0.31 -17.98
N VAL A 160 11.21 0.20 -18.59
CA VAL A 160 12.44 0.58 -17.88
C VAL A 160 12.18 1.72 -16.90
N ALA A 161 11.40 2.72 -17.30
CA ALA A 161 10.99 3.80 -16.42
C ALA A 161 10.14 3.29 -15.24
N ALA A 162 9.15 2.42 -15.51
CA ALA A 162 8.32 1.80 -14.49
C ALA A 162 9.15 1.01 -13.47
N ARG A 163 10.12 0.21 -13.94
CA ARG A 163 11.00 -0.59 -13.09
C ARG A 163 11.78 0.27 -12.11
N LYS A 164 12.35 1.39 -12.57
CA LYS A 164 13.08 2.32 -11.70
C LYS A 164 12.16 2.86 -10.59
N ILE A 165 10.93 3.22 -10.92
CA ILE A 165 9.96 3.73 -9.93
C ILE A 165 9.52 2.61 -8.97
N PHE A 166 9.26 1.40 -9.47
CA PHE A 166 8.92 0.26 -8.60
C PHE A 166 10.07 -0.14 -7.69
N GLN A 167 11.33 0.02 -8.09
CA GLN A 167 12.46 -0.22 -7.22
C GLN A 167 12.43 0.74 -6.02
N VAL A 168 12.14 2.03 -6.25
CA VAL A 168 11.98 3.00 -5.17
C VAL A 168 10.83 2.60 -4.23
N ALA A 169 9.68 2.22 -4.78
CA ALA A 169 8.54 1.76 -3.98
C ALA A 169 8.88 0.49 -3.18
N HIS A 170 9.56 -0.48 -3.79
CA HIS A 170 10.05 -1.70 -3.16
C HIS A 170 10.93 -1.38 -1.96
N ASP A 171 11.92 -0.51 -2.12
CA ASP A 171 12.85 -0.17 -1.05
C ASP A 171 12.15 0.57 0.10
N GLN A 172 11.19 1.45 -0.22
CA GLN A 172 10.37 2.13 0.77
C GLN A 172 9.47 1.15 1.56
N TYR A 173 8.80 0.21 0.88
CA TYR A 173 7.99 -0.80 1.55
C TYR A 173 8.84 -1.79 2.35
N GLN A 174 10.01 -2.18 1.84
CA GLN A 174 10.93 -3.04 2.57
C GLN A 174 11.38 -2.37 3.88
N LYS A 175 11.76 -1.08 3.80
CA LYS A 175 12.12 -0.28 4.97
C LYS A 175 10.97 -0.22 5.97
N ALA A 176 9.74 0.02 5.50
CA ALA A 176 8.56 0.06 6.37
C ALA A 176 8.23 -1.29 7.00
N TRP A 177 8.40 -2.41 6.29
CA TRP A 177 8.18 -3.75 6.84
C TRP A 177 9.24 -4.16 7.87
N LYS A 178 10.50 -3.74 7.65
CA LYS A 178 11.62 -4.04 8.56
C LYS A 178 11.56 -3.31 9.90
N THR A 179 10.68 -2.32 10.09
CA THR A 179 10.52 -1.64 11.39
C THR A 179 9.70 -2.48 12.38
N PHE A 180 8.98 -3.50 11.91
CA PHE A 180 8.20 -4.37 12.78
C PHE A 180 9.09 -5.42 13.46
N PRO A 181 8.81 -5.78 14.73
CA PRO A 181 9.56 -6.82 15.41
C PRO A 181 9.32 -8.20 14.77
N THR A 182 10.32 -9.08 14.87
CA THR A 182 10.27 -10.44 14.32
C THR A 182 9.18 -11.28 14.98
N PHE A 183 9.03 -11.16 16.31
CA PHE A 183 7.99 -11.81 17.08
C PHE A 183 6.89 -10.82 17.47
N ILE A 184 5.63 -11.18 17.18
CA ILE A 184 4.43 -10.45 17.57
C ILE A 184 3.41 -11.49 18.07
N ASP A 185 2.91 -11.31 19.28
CA ASP A 185 1.82 -12.14 19.80
C ASP A 185 0.52 -11.78 19.08
N LYS A 186 -0.04 -12.73 18.34
CA LYS A 186 -1.23 -12.49 17.50
C LYS A 186 -2.48 -12.13 18.29
N VAL A 187 -2.57 -12.57 19.54
CA VAL A 187 -3.74 -12.37 20.40
C VAL A 187 -3.58 -11.09 21.20
N LYS A 188 -2.43 -10.93 21.87
CA LYS A 188 -2.15 -9.76 22.72
C LYS A 188 -1.84 -8.50 21.91
N GLN A 189 -1.29 -8.65 20.70
CA GLN A 189 -0.85 -7.55 19.84
C GLN A 189 -1.48 -7.65 18.43
N SER A 190 -2.79 -7.93 18.39
CA SER A 190 -3.53 -8.15 17.14
C SER A 190 -3.42 -7.00 16.13
N ASP A 191 -3.53 -5.74 16.57
CA ASP A 191 -3.37 -4.56 15.70
C ASP A 191 -1.95 -4.47 15.10
N LEU A 192 -0.92 -4.64 15.94
CA LEU A 192 0.47 -4.62 15.47
C LEU A 192 0.75 -5.76 14.48
N PHE A 193 0.17 -6.95 14.74
CA PHE A 193 0.24 -8.09 13.83
C PHE A 193 -0.41 -7.78 12.48
N LEU A 194 -1.60 -7.19 12.46
CA LEU A 194 -2.30 -6.80 11.23
C LEU A 194 -1.54 -5.73 10.45
N LYS A 195 -0.96 -4.74 11.15
CA LYS A 195 -0.11 -3.71 10.53
C LYS A 195 1.14 -4.31 9.89
N ARG A 196 1.83 -5.23 10.57
CA ARG A 196 2.97 -5.96 9.99
C ARG A 196 2.55 -6.76 8.77
N LYS A 197 1.41 -7.46 8.84
CA LYS A 197 0.90 -8.25 7.72
C LYS A 197 0.58 -7.38 6.50
N ARG A 198 -0.04 -6.21 6.72
CA ARG A 198 -0.27 -5.24 5.64
C ARG A 198 1.05 -4.74 5.03
N ALA A 199 2.04 -4.39 5.86
CA ALA A 199 3.35 -3.95 5.38
C ALA A 199 4.07 -5.06 4.58
N GLU A 200 3.99 -6.30 5.05
CA GLU A 200 4.52 -7.48 4.37
C GLU A 200 3.86 -7.67 2.99
N SER A 201 2.53 -7.61 2.92
CA SER A 201 1.79 -7.73 1.65
C SER A 201 2.14 -6.63 0.66
N LEU A 202 2.33 -5.38 1.12
CA LEU A 202 2.75 -4.27 0.26
C LEU A 202 4.17 -4.47 -0.29
N TYR A 203 5.09 -4.95 0.55
CA TYR A 203 6.45 -5.30 0.12
C TYR A 203 6.45 -6.43 -0.91
N MET A 204 5.74 -7.52 -0.66
CA MET A 204 5.56 -8.61 -1.63
C MET A 204 4.95 -8.13 -2.94
N ARG A 205 3.99 -7.20 -2.87
CA ARG A 205 3.37 -6.62 -4.07
C ARG A 205 4.39 -5.86 -4.92
N ALA A 206 5.31 -5.13 -4.29
CA ALA A 206 6.35 -4.43 -5.02
C ALA A 206 7.38 -5.37 -5.67
N GLN A 207 7.71 -6.51 -5.02
CA GLN A 207 8.51 -7.57 -5.64
C GLN A 207 7.82 -8.14 -6.87
N TYR A 208 6.51 -8.41 -6.77
CA TYR A 208 5.71 -8.84 -7.92
C TYR A 208 5.70 -7.79 -9.04
N ASP A 209 5.52 -6.51 -8.72
CA ASP A 209 5.53 -5.44 -9.72
C ASP A 209 6.90 -5.34 -10.43
N LEU A 210 8.02 -5.60 -9.73
CA LEU A 210 9.37 -5.70 -10.34
C LEU A 210 9.54 -6.93 -11.24
N ALA A 211 8.99 -8.08 -10.84
CA ALA A 211 8.99 -9.28 -11.68
C ALA A 211 8.13 -9.07 -12.94
N LEU A 212 7.00 -8.39 -12.79
CA LEU A 212 6.13 -8.03 -13.90
C LEU A 212 6.85 -7.11 -14.89
N CYS A 213 7.67 -6.15 -14.43
CA CYS A 213 8.52 -5.38 -15.34
C CYS A 213 9.47 -6.25 -16.17
N THR A 214 10.01 -7.35 -15.62
CA THR A 214 10.86 -8.28 -16.38
C THR A 214 10.06 -9.02 -17.45
N TYR A 215 8.86 -9.47 -17.08
CA TYR A 215 7.96 -10.13 -18.02
C TYR A 215 7.55 -9.19 -19.17
N GLU A 216 7.10 -7.98 -18.86
CA GLU A 216 6.67 -7.00 -19.87
C GLU A 216 7.83 -6.57 -20.76
N GLU A 217 9.05 -6.45 -20.22
CA GLU A 217 10.25 -6.17 -21.03
C GLU A 217 10.49 -7.29 -22.05
N ALA A 218 10.34 -8.56 -21.65
CA ALA A 218 10.43 -9.69 -22.56
C ALA A 218 9.42 -9.56 -23.72
N GLN A 219 8.19 -9.13 -23.43
CA GLN A 219 7.13 -8.94 -24.43
C GLN A 219 7.41 -7.81 -25.43
N THR A 220 8.41 -6.95 -25.18
CA THR A 220 8.87 -5.94 -26.15
C THR A 220 9.77 -6.51 -27.24
N HIS A 221 10.17 -7.78 -27.12
CA HIS A 221 11.00 -8.48 -28.09
C HIS A 221 10.17 -9.49 -28.90
N ASP A 222 10.73 -9.90 -30.02
CA ASP A 222 10.13 -10.91 -30.87
C ASP A 222 10.06 -12.25 -30.14
N ARG A 223 8.90 -12.91 -30.19
CA ARG A 223 8.70 -14.20 -29.52
C ARG A 223 9.73 -15.21 -30.02
N GLY A 224 10.39 -15.89 -29.08
CA GLY A 224 11.43 -16.87 -29.38
C GLY A 224 12.81 -16.29 -29.67
N SER A 225 12.95 -14.96 -29.77
CA SER A 225 14.29 -14.33 -29.84
C SER A 225 15.08 -14.58 -28.56
N GLU A 226 16.41 -14.57 -28.65
CA GLU A 226 17.28 -14.74 -27.47
C GLU A 226 16.94 -13.75 -26.33
N PRO A 227 16.75 -12.43 -26.58
CA PRO A 227 16.36 -11.49 -25.53
C PRO A 227 15.02 -11.84 -24.88
N TYR A 228 14.03 -12.29 -25.67
CA TYR A 228 12.74 -12.75 -25.16
C TYR A 228 12.90 -13.93 -24.20
N VAL A 229 13.60 -14.99 -24.62
CA VAL A 229 13.76 -16.22 -23.82
C VAL A 229 14.51 -15.93 -22.52
N LYS A 230 15.58 -15.14 -22.59
CA LYS A 230 16.38 -14.74 -21.43
C LYS A 230 15.54 -13.99 -20.39
N LEU A 231 14.79 -12.98 -20.82
CA LEU A 231 13.98 -12.17 -19.90
C LEU A 231 12.76 -12.93 -19.36
N ALA A 232 12.08 -13.70 -20.20
CA ALA A 232 10.93 -14.52 -19.77
C ALA A 232 11.34 -15.53 -18.69
N THR A 233 12.51 -16.17 -18.84
CA THR A 233 13.05 -17.11 -17.84
C THR A 233 13.48 -16.39 -16.55
N ALA A 234 14.14 -15.23 -16.68
CA ALA A 234 14.56 -14.42 -15.52
C ALA A 234 13.38 -13.90 -14.70
N GLY A 235 12.26 -13.54 -15.34
CA GLY A 235 11.04 -13.11 -14.66
C GLY A 235 10.48 -14.18 -13.72
N VAL A 236 10.43 -15.43 -14.18
CA VAL A 236 10.02 -16.59 -13.37
C VAL A 236 10.99 -16.85 -12.21
N GLY A 237 12.30 -16.71 -12.47
CA GLY A 237 13.35 -16.89 -11.46
C GLY A 237 13.26 -15.90 -10.30
N ARG A 238 12.98 -14.61 -10.57
CA ARG A 238 12.88 -13.56 -9.55
C ARG A 238 11.73 -13.79 -8.57
N VAL A 239 10.56 -14.20 -9.06
CA VAL A 239 9.42 -14.51 -8.17
C VAL A 239 9.77 -15.65 -7.21
N ARG A 240 10.51 -16.65 -7.69
CA ARG A 240 10.95 -17.80 -6.89
C ARG A 240 12.04 -17.44 -5.88
N SER A 241 13.03 -16.61 -6.22
CA SER A 241 14.07 -16.20 -5.25
C SER A 241 13.47 -15.39 -4.10
N ASP A 242 12.56 -14.48 -4.45
CA ASP A 242 12.00 -13.53 -3.48
C ASP A 242 11.06 -14.22 -2.50
N SER A 243 10.32 -15.25 -2.93
CA SER A 243 9.46 -16.04 -2.04
C SER A 243 10.22 -16.83 -0.96
N HIS A 244 11.50 -17.19 -1.20
CA HIS A 244 12.32 -17.90 -0.21
C HIS A 244 12.97 -16.95 0.81
N SER A 245 13.03 -15.65 0.52
CA SER A 245 13.59 -14.63 1.42
C SER A 245 12.61 -14.16 2.50
N ILE A 246 11.35 -14.62 2.44
CA ILE A 246 10.30 -14.31 3.40
C ILE A 246 10.33 -15.38 4.49
N PRO A 247 10.64 -15.04 5.76
CA PRO A 247 10.65 -16.02 6.83
C PRO A 247 9.27 -16.65 6.97
N GLN A 248 9.18 -17.95 6.71
CA GLN A 248 8.00 -18.75 6.92
C GLN A 248 7.52 -18.54 8.37
N PRO A 249 6.24 -18.20 8.61
CA PRO A 249 5.72 -18.21 9.97
C PRO A 249 5.89 -19.63 10.51
N GLY A 250 6.67 -19.77 11.59
CA GLY A 250 7.16 -21.05 12.09
C GLY A 250 6.11 -22.16 12.06
N ALA A 251 6.46 -23.26 11.41
CA ALA A 251 5.79 -24.55 11.50
C ALA A 251 6.02 -25.15 12.91
N GLY A 252 5.49 -24.48 13.93
CA GLY A 252 5.70 -24.83 15.33
C GLY A 252 4.46 -24.52 16.15
N ALA A 253 3.36 -25.23 15.87
CA ALA A 253 2.27 -25.52 16.80
C ALA A 253 1.18 -26.33 16.07
N LEU A 254 1.44 -27.61 15.80
CA LEU A 254 0.38 -28.59 15.55
C LEU A 254 0.50 -29.67 16.63
N CYS A 255 -0.34 -29.48 17.64
CA CYS A 255 -1.00 -30.44 18.54
C CYS A 255 -0.16 -31.56 19.20
N PRO A 256 -0.16 -31.67 20.55
CA PRO A 256 0.22 -32.92 21.20
C PRO A 256 -0.81 -33.99 20.82
N HIS A 257 -0.29 -35.13 20.39
CA HIS A 257 -1.02 -36.36 20.11
C HIS A 257 -1.73 -36.79 21.41
N VAL A 258 -3.06 -36.66 21.45
CA VAL A 258 -3.87 -37.29 22.50
C VAL A 258 -3.91 -38.78 22.18
N ALA A 259 -3.00 -39.52 22.80
CA ALA A 259 -3.10 -40.95 22.95
C ALA A 259 -4.26 -41.27 23.90
N GLY A 260 -5.22 -42.06 23.41
CA GLY A 260 -6.05 -42.95 24.22
C GLY A 260 -7.33 -42.36 24.81
N GLN A 261 -8.46 -42.65 24.18
CA GLN A 261 -9.60 -43.32 24.82
C GLN A 261 -10.70 -43.61 23.78
N VAL A 262 -11.08 -44.87 23.68
CA VAL A 262 -12.45 -45.42 23.74
C VAL A 262 -12.50 -46.74 22.94
N LEU A 263 -12.69 -47.82 23.71
CA LEU A 263 -13.23 -49.16 23.39
C LEU A 263 -12.52 -50.02 22.34
#